data_AF-A0A414ZL19-F1
#
_entry.id   AF-A0A414ZL19-F1
#
_cell.length_a   1.000
_cell.length_b   1.000
_cell.length_c   1.000
_cell.angle_alpha   90.00
_cell.angle_beta   90.00
_cell.angle_gamma   90.00
#
_symmetry.space_group_name_H-M   'P 1'
#
loop_
_entity.id
_entity.type
_entity.pdbx_description
1 polymer ?
#
loop_
_entity_poly.entity_id
_entity_poly.type
_entity_poly.pdbx_seq_one_letter_code
_entity_poly.pdbx_strand_id
1 'polypeptide(L)'
;MAAMVALVAAVVSCYEPILSALGKIKPCSWLGVAIIIFSILFFISFAAVFVFGILTIRGHSSNIGYKSKWFLPQTTKEYSFDVYKRDVQEMTDEDIIENMAAELYKLNDINRQKLRTNRWVIRSFLSTLITASIICILIVASVL
;
A
#
# COMPACT_ATOMS: atom_id res chain seq x y z
N MET A 1 -5.30 -4.62 -1.45
CA MET A 1 -4.91 -5.80 -0.63
C MET A 1 -5.98 -6.87 -0.61
N ALA A 2 -7.24 -6.59 -0.24
CA ALA A 2 -8.32 -7.59 -0.29
C ALA A 2 -8.47 -8.27 -1.67
N ALA A 3 -8.43 -7.49 -2.75
CA ALA A 3 -8.45 -8.04 -4.11
C ALA A 3 -7.28 -8.99 -4.42
N MET A 4 -6.09 -8.77 -3.85
CA MET A 4 -4.95 -9.69 -4.01
C MET A 4 -5.20 -11.01 -3.29
N VAL A 5 -5.80 -10.96 -2.09
CA VAL A 5 -6.18 -12.16 -1.34
C VAL A 5 -7.23 -12.97 -2.11
N ALA A 6 -8.22 -12.30 -2.70
CA ALA A 6 -9.21 -12.95 -3.56
C ALA A 6 -8.57 -13.60 -4.79
N LEU A 7 -7.59 -12.95 -5.42
CA LEU A 7 -6.84 -13.52 -6.54
C LEU A 7 -6.07 -14.79 -6.13
N VAL A 8 -5.40 -14.77 -4.97
CA VAL A 8 -4.72 -15.95 -4.42
C VAL A 8 -5.72 -17.08 -4.18
N ALA A 9 -6.86 -16.79 -3.55
CA ALA A 9 -7.90 -17.79 -3.30
C ALA A 9 -8.41 -18.43 -4.61
N ALA A 10 -8.60 -17.63 -5.66
CA ALA A 10 -9.02 -18.12 -6.98
C ALA A 10 -7.97 -19.05 -7.62
N VAL A 11 -6.68 -18.69 -7.53
CA VAL A 11 -5.59 -19.55 -8.03
C VAL A 11 -5.52 -20.85 -7.24
N VAL A 12 -5.65 -20.79 -5.91
CA VAL A 12 -5.67 -21.98 -5.04
C VAL A 12 -6.85 -22.90 -5.38
N SER A 13 -8.02 -22.37 -5.70
CA SER A 13 -9.16 -23.22 -6.13
C SER A 13 -8.94 -23.94 -7.45
N CYS A 14 -8.04 -23.44 -8.30
CA CYS A 14 -7.74 -23.99 -9.63
C CYS A 14 -6.34 -24.61 -9.72
N TYR A 15 -5.71 -24.97 -8.59
CA TYR A 15 -4.29 -25.33 -8.59
C TYR A 15 -3.98 -26.61 -9.38
N GLU A 16 -4.83 -27.64 -9.31
CA GLU A 16 -4.61 -28.92 -10.01
C GLU A 16 -4.54 -28.80 -11.54
N PRO A 17 -5.54 -28.19 -12.23
CA PRO A 17 -5.46 -28.05 -13.68
C PRO A 17 -4.28 -27.17 -14.12
N ILE A 18 -3.93 -26.16 -13.33
CA ILE A 18 -2.76 -25.31 -13.58
C ILE A 18 -1.47 -26.14 -13.52
N LEU A 19 -1.28 -26.95 -12.48
CA LEU A 19 -0.09 -27.79 -12.31
C LEU A 19 0.03 -28.82 -13.45
N SER A 20 -1.09 -29.43 -13.82
CA SER A 20 -1.15 -30.40 -14.92
C SER A 20 -0.75 -29.77 -16.25
N ALA A 21 -1.22 -28.55 -16.54
CA ALA A 21 -0.84 -27.81 -17.74
C ALA A 21 0.66 -27.46 -17.73
N LEU A 22 1.17 -26.96 -16.60
CA LEU A 22 2.59 -26.63 -16.44
C LEU A 22 3.51 -27.85 -16.62
N GLY A 23 3.09 -29.04 -16.15
CA GLY A 23 3.85 -30.27 -16.30
C GLY A 23 4.08 -30.72 -17.74
N LYS A 24 3.28 -30.22 -18.70
CA LYS A 24 3.44 -30.51 -20.13
C LYS A 24 4.46 -29.61 -20.83
N ILE A 25 4.88 -28.52 -20.19
CA ILE A 25 5.73 -27.50 -20.78
C ILE A 25 7.20 -27.90 -20.63
N LYS A 26 7.94 -27.95 -21.75
CA LYS A 26 9.39 -28.15 -21.70
C LYS A 26 10.07 -26.90 -21.13
N PRO A 27 10.86 -27.00 -20.04
CA PRO A 27 11.41 -25.84 -19.33
C PRO A 27 12.37 -24.98 -20.17
N CYS A 28 13.12 -25.59 -21.09
CA CYS A 28 14.06 -24.89 -21.97
C CYS A 28 13.45 -24.47 -23.33
N SER A 29 12.12 -24.54 -23.49
CA SER A 29 11.44 -23.97 -24.65
C SER A 29 11.29 -22.46 -24.51
N TRP A 30 11.11 -21.74 -25.62
CA TRP A 30 10.84 -20.29 -25.60
C TRP A 30 9.66 -19.93 -24.68
N LEU A 31 8.63 -20.80 -24.66
CA LEU A 31 7.43 -20.65 -23.85
C LEU A 31 7.73 -20.87 -22.36
N GLY A 32 8.52 -21.90 -22.02
CA GLY A 32 8.97 -22.15 -20.64
C GLY A 32 9.81 -21.00 -20.07
N VAL A 33 10.77 -20.49 -20.86
CA VAL A 33 11.58 -19.32 -20.48
C VAL A 33 10.71 -18.08 -20.26
N ALA A 34 9.74 -17.82 -21.14
CA ALA A 34 8.81 -16.71 -20.98
C ALA A 34 7.99 -16.82 -19.68
N ILE A 35 7.44 -18.01 -19.38
CA ILE A 35 6.68 -18.24 -18.14
C ILE A 35 7.55 -17.95 -16.91
N ILE A 36 8.82 -18.37 -16.90
CA ILE A 36 9.73 -18.11 -15.77
C ILE A 36 9.93 -16.60 -15.58
N ILE A 37 10.24 -15.87 -16.66
CA ILE A 37 10.45 -14.41 -16.61
C ILE A 37 9.21 -13.69 -16.09
N PHE A 38 8.03 -14.00 -16.65
CA PHE A 38 6.79 -13.37 -16.23
C PHE A 38 6.37 -13.76 -14.81
N SER A 39 6.70 -14.97 -14.35
CA SER A 39 6.47 -15.41 -12.97
C SER A 39 7.31 -14.60 -11.98
N ILE A 40 8.60 -14.37 -12.29
CA ILE A 40 9.46 -13.52 -11.46
C ILE A 40 8.90 -12.10 -11.39
N LEU A 41 8.52 -11.52 -12.54
CA LEU A 41 7.90 -10.18 -12.58
C LEU A 41 6.59 -10.13 -11.79
N PHE A 42 5.76 -11.17 -11.89
CA PHE A 42 4.53 -11.30 -11.11
C PHE A 42 4.82 -11.28 -9.61
N PHE A 43 5.78 -12.06 -9.12
CA PHE A 43 6.13 -12.10 -7.69
C PHE A 43 6.67 -10.75 -7.19
N ILE A 44 7.50 -10.08 -7.98
CA ILE A 44 8.02 -8.74 -7.63
C ILE A 44 6.86 -7.75 -7.50
N SER A 45 5.97 -7.70 -8.50
CA SER A 45 4.82 -6.79 -8.50
C SER A 45 3.83 -7.13 -7.39
N PHE A 46 3.60 -8.41 -7.14
CA PHE A 46 2.76 -8.91 -6.03
C PHE A 46 3.29 -8.41 -4.69
N ALA A 47 4.58 -8.62 -4.40
CA ALA A 47 5.19 -8.17 -3.16
C ALA A 47 5.13 -6.63 -3.03
N ALA A 48 5.36 -5.91 -4.12
CA ALA A 48 5.29 -4.45 -4.14
C ALA A 48 3.90 -3.92 -3.74
N VAL A 49 2.79 -4.59 -4.13
CA VAL A 49 1.43 -4.20 -3.70
C VAL A 49 1.32 -4.20 -2.17
N PHE A 50 1.87 -5.19 -1.49
CA PHE A 50 1.83 -5.26 -0.02
C PHE A 50 2.77 -4.25 0.62
N VAL A 51 4.00 -4.11 0.11
CA VAL A 51 4.97 -3.13 0.63
C VAL A 51 4.39 -1.71 0.55
N PHE A 52 3.94 -1.28 -0.63
CA PHE A 52 3.36 0.06 -0.79
C PHE A 52 2.01 0.20 -0.09
N GLY A 53 1.24 -0.88 0.05
CA GLY A 53 -0.02 -0.89 0.79
C GLY A 53 0.22 -0.60 2.28
N ILE A 54 1.19 -1.29 2.89
CA ILE A 54 1.58 -1.06 4.29
C ILE A 54 2.17 0.34 4.47
N LEU A 55 3.02 0.82 3.55
CA LEU A 55 3.56 2.18 3.59
C LEU A 55 2.44 3.24 3.54
N THR A 56 1.39 3.00 2.77
CA THR A 56 0.23 3.90 2.70
C THR A 56 -0.53 3.95 4.03
N ILE A 57 -0.69 2.81 4.72
CA ILE A 57 -1.29 2.78 6.06
C ILE A 57 -0.39 3.45 7.09
N ARG A 58 0.93 3.21 7.01
CA ARG A 58 1.93 3.78 7.92
C ARG A 58 2.14 5.28 7.75
N GLY A 59 1.76 5.90 6.63
CA GLY A 59 1.80 7.34 6.46
C GLY A 59 0.71 8.03 7.29
N HIS A 60 0.86 8.08 8.61
CA HIS A 60 -0.12 8.67 9.55
C HIS A 60 0.43 9.88 10.31
N SER A 61 1.71 10.20 10.15
CA SER A 61 2.37 11.35 10.78
C SER A 61 2.86 12.33 9.72
N SER A 62 2.58 13.62 9.94
CA SER A 62 3.18 14.69 9.15
C SER A 62 4.61 14.96 9.63
N ASN A 63 5.48 15.42 8.73
CA ASN A 63 6.88 15.71 9.04
C ASN A 63 7.13 17.18 9.45
N ILE A 64 6.11 17.89 9.96
CA ILE A 64 6.30 19.25 10.45
C ILE A 64 6.67 19.25 11.94
N GLY A 65 7.60 20.12 12.33
CA GLY A 65 8.04 20.27 13.72
C GLY A 65 7.06 21.04 14.62
N TYR A 66 5.92 21.47 14.09
CA TYR A 66 4.93 22.27 14.83
C TYR A 66 4.13 21.39 15.80
N LYS A 67 4.21 21.70 17.09
CA LYS A 67 3.42 21.07 18.15
C LYS A 67 2.18 21.92 18.39
N SER A 68 1.04 21.48 17.85
CA SER A 68 -0.24 22.12 18.13
C SER A 68 -0.64 21.88 19.57
N LYS A 69 -1.33 22.85 20.16
CA LYS A 69 -1.97 22.72 21.48
C LYS A 69 -3.23 21.84 21.42
N TRP A 70 -3.79 21.57 20.23
CA TRP A 70 -5.05 20.85 20.07
C TRP A 70 -4.88 19.33 20.00
N PHE A 71 -3.77 18.86 19.44
CA PHE A 71 -3.43 17.44 19.40
C PHE A 71 -2.35 17.17 20.45
N LEU A 72 -2.49 16.08 21.19
CA LEU A 72 -1.60 15.75 22.30
C LEU A 72 -0.61 14.65 21.90
N PRO A 73 0.51 14.98 21.21
CA PRO A 73 1.51 13.98 20.86
C PRO A 73 2.33 13.51 22.07
N GLN A 74 2.25 14.24 23.19
CA GLN A 74 3.00 13.99 24.41
C GLN A 74 2.22 13.06 25.34
N THR A 75 2.93 12.38 26.24
CA THR A 75 2.25 11.52 27.21
C THR A 75 1.49 12.36 28.24
N THR A 76 0.45 11.80 28.85
CA THR A 76 -0.33 12.48 29.92
C THR A 76 0.47 12.84 31.17
N LYS A 77 1.67 12.26 31.33
CA LYS A 77 2.63 12.61 32.38
C LYS A 77 3.39 13.91 32.07
N GLU A 78 3.70 14.14 30.80
CA GLU A 78 4.41 15.34 30.34
C GLU A 78 3.45 16.51 30.08
N TYR A 79 2.23 16.21 29.63
CA TYR A 79 1.20 17.20 29.33
C TYR A 79 -0.13 16.75 29.92
N SER A 80 -0.41 17.20 31.14
CA SER A 80 -1.61 16.82 31.89
C SER A 80 -2.84 17.60 31.41
N PHE A 81 -4.03 17.11 31.81
CA PHE A 81 -5.27 17.80 31.53
C PHE A 81 -5.31 19.24 32.07
N ASP A 82 -4.72 19.49 33.25
CA ASP A 82 -4.70 20.84 33.85
C ASP A 82 -3.84 21.82 33.03
N VAL A 83 -2.73 21.33 32.46
CA VAL A 83 -1.89 22.13 31.56
C VAL A 83 -2.65 22.41 30.27
N TYR A 84 -3.25 21.38 29.65
CA TYR A 84 -4.08 21.55 28.46
C TYR A 84 -5.21 22.57 28.68
N LYS A 85 -5.94 22.44 29.79
CA LYS A 85 -7.04 23.33 30.14
C LYS A 85 -6.57 24.78 30.24
N ARG A 86 -5.42 25.02 30.88
CA ARG A 86 -4.84 26.36 31.00
C ARG A 86 -4.42 26.91 29.64
N ASP A 87 -3.72 26.12 28.84
CA ASP A 87 -3.28 26.50 27.49
C ASP A 87 -4.45 26.85 26.57
N VAL A 88 -5.59 26.19 26.73
CA VAL A 88 -6.84 26.50 26.00
C VAL A 88 -7.47 27.81 26.48
N GLN A 89 -7.46 28.07 27.78
CA GLN A 89 -8.03 29.30 28.35
C GLN A 89 -7.19 30.54 28.03
N GLU A 90 -5.89 30.39 27.86
CA GLU A 90 -4.94 31.46 27.54
C GLU A 90 -4.77 31.68 26.03
N MET A 91 -5.43 30.87 25.19
CA MET A 91 -5.31 30.92 23.73
C MET A 91 -6.03 32.15 23.16
N THR A 92 -5.32 32.95 22.36
CA THR A 92 -5.92 34.06 21.62
C THR A 92 -6.58 33.59 20.32
N ASP A 93 -7.38 34.45 19.67
CA ASP A 93 -7.95 34.15 18.35
C ASP A 93 -6.87 33.89 17.30
N GLU A 94 -5.73 34.59 17.38
CA GLU A 94 -4.59 34.39 16.50
C GLU A 94 -3.94 33.01 16.73
N ASP A 95 -3.73 32.62 18.00
CA ASP A 95 -3.23 31.30 18.35
C ASP A 95 -4.18 30.18 17.87
N ILE A 96 -5.50 30.40 17.92
CA ILE A 96 -6.51 29.46 17.42
C ILE A 96 -6.34 29.27 15.91
N ILE A 97 -6.22 30.37 15.16
CA ILE A 97 -6.04 30.35 13.71
C ILE A 97 -4.74 29.62 13.35
N GLU A 98 -3.64 29.92 14.04
CA GLU A 98 -2.34 29.29 13.79
C GLU A 98 -2.36 27.78 14.07
N ASN A 99 -2.90 27.37 15.23
CA ASN A 99 -3.03 25.95 15.58
C ASN A 99 -3.89 25.19 14.56
N MET A 100 -5.00 25.80 14.11
CA MET A 100 -5.88 25.21 13.10
C MET A 100 -5.18 25.09 11.74
N ALA A 101 -4.47 26.14 11.31
CA ALA A 101 -3.72 26.14 10.06
C ALA A 101 -2.64 25.05 10.07
N ALA A 102 -1.93 24.88 11.19
CA ALA A 102 -0.92 23.84 11.34
C ALA A 102 -1.52 22.43 11.26
N GLU A 103 -2.64 22.16 11.96
CA GLU A 103 -3.29 20.85 11.91
C GLU A 103 -3.88 20.53 10.53
N LEU A 104 -4.48 21.52 9.86
CA LEU A 104 -4.93 21.37 8.46
C LEU A 104 -3.75 21.07 7.52
N TYR A 105 -2.62 21.73 7.73
CA TYR A 105 -1.41 21.45 6.97
C TYR A 105 -0.92 20.01 7.20
N LYS A 106 -0.88 19.53 8.45
CA LYS A 106 -0.50 18.15 8.77
C LYS A 106 -1.39 17.14 8.06
N LEU A 107 -2.70 17.35 8.10
CA LEU A 107 -3.66 16.49 7.41
C LEU A 107 -3.43 16.47 5.91
N ASN A 108 -3.14 17.62 5.31
CA ASN A 108 -2.87 17.71 3.88
C ASN A 108 -1.53 17.04 3.50
N ASP A 109 -0.50 17.19 4.32
CA ASP A 109 0.78 16.51 4.14
C ASP A 109 0.63 14.99 4.23
N ILE A 110 -0.05 14.49 5.26
CA ILE A 110 -0.40 13.07 5.40
C ILE A 110 -1.15 12.57 4.16
N ASN A 111 -2.16 13.31 3.71
CA ASN A 111 -2.92 12.96 2.51
C ASN A 111 -2.01 12.91 1.26
N ARG A 112 -1.11 13.87 1.09
CA ARG A 112 -0.14 13.91 -0.02
C ARG A 112 0.79 12.70 0.00
N GLN A 113 1.29 12.32 1.18
CA GLN A 113 2.11 11.13 1.36
C GLN A 113 1.35 9.85 1.01
N LYS A 114 0.14 9.68 1.55
CA LYS A 114 -0.74 8.53 1.25
C LYS A 114 -1.09 8.44 -0.23
N LEU A 115 -1.38 9.57 -0.88
CA LEU A 115 -1.69 9.59 -2.30
C LEU A 115 -0.49 9.15 -3.15
N ARG A 116 0.72 9.59 -2.79
CA ARG A 116 1.95 9.19 -3.48
C ARG A 116 2.17 7.69 -3.37
N THR A 117 2.08 7.11 -2.18
CA THR A 117 2.26 5.67 -1.98
C THR A 117 1.12 4.86 -2.62
N ASN A 118 -0.12 5.36 -2.56
CA ASN A 118 -1.28 4.70 -3.18
C ASN A 118 -1.15 4.63 -4.72
N ARG A 119 -0.57 5.64 -5.38
CA ARG A 119 -0.26 5.55 -6.81
C ARG A 119 0.68 4.39 -7.13
N TRP A 120 1.67 4.13 -6.27
CA TRP A 120 2.55 2.96 -6.41
C TRP A 120 1.80 1.65 -6.20
N VAL A 121 0.91 1.58 -5.21
CA VAL A 121 0.02 0.41 -5.01
C VAL A 121 -0.78 0.09 -6.28
N ILE A 122 -1.40 1.11 -6.88
CA ILE A 122 -2.21 0.94 -8.10
C ILE A 122 -1.34 0.45 -9.27
N ARG A 123 -0.16 1.05 -9.47
CA ARG A 123 0.78 0.64 -10.54
C ARG A 123 1.26 -0.80 -10.35
N SER A 124 1.65 -1.18 -9.15
CA SER A 124 2.06 -2.54 -8.82
C SER A 124 0.91 -3.54 -8.98
N PHE A 125 -0.30 -3.16 -8.58
CA PHE A 125 -1.49 -4.00 -8.76
C PHE A 125 -1.80 -4.23 -10.23
N LEU A 126 -1.78 -3.16 -11.04
CA LEU A 126 -1.98 -3.26 -12.48
C LEU A 126 -0.91 -4.16 -13.14
N SER A 127 0.37 -4.00 -12.77
CA SER A 127 1.44 -4.86 -13.25
C SER A 127 1.23 -6.33 -12.87
N THR A 128 0.72 -6.58 -11.66
CA THR A 128 0.39 -7.93 -11.18
C THR A 128 -0.71 -8.57 -12.02
N LEU A 129 -1.77 -7.81 -12.36
CA LEU A 129 -2.85 -8.30 -13.22
C LEU A 129 -2.37 -8.58 -14.65
N ILE A 130 -1.56 -7.67 -15.22
CA ILE A 130 -1.02 -7.84 -16.58
C ILE A 130 -0.16 -9.09 -16.66
N THR A 131 0.77 -9.26 -15.72
CA THR A 131 1.67 -10.42 -15.69
C THR A 131 0.91 -11.72 -15.45
N ALA A 132 -0.08 -11.74 -14.55
CA ALA A 132 -0.95 -12.90 -14.35
C ALA A 132 -1.71 -13.28 -15.63
N SER A 133 -2.30 -12.31 -16.32
CA SER A 133 -3.02 -12.54 -17.58
C SER A 133 -2.10 -13.10 -18.66
N ILE A 134 -0.88 -12.58 -18.79
CA ILE A 134 0.12 -13.10 -19.74
C ILE A 134 0.48 -14.56 -19.39
N ILE A 135 0.72 -14.87 -18.12
CA ILE A 135 1.01 -16.25 -17.67
C ILE A 135 -0.16 -17.18 -18.03
N CYS A 136 -1.40 -16.77 -17.75
CA CYS A 136 -2.58 -17.55 -18.13
C CYS A 136 -2.65 -17.81 -19.64
N ILE A 137 -2.42 -16.80 -20.47
CA ILE A 137 -2.41 -16.94 -21.93
C ILE A 137 -1.32 -17.91 -22.38
N LEU A 138 -0.10 -17.81 -21.82
CA LEU A 138 1.01 -18.70 -22.15
C LEU A 138 0.71 -20.15 -21.75
N ILE A 139 0.09 -20.38 -20.59
CA ILE A 139 -0.34 -21.71 -20.15
C ILE A 139 -1.41 -22.27 -21.09
N VAL A 140 -2.42 -21.47 -21.45
CA VAL A 140 -3.47 -21.91 -22.38
C VAL A 140 -2.89 -22.24 -23.76
N ALA A 141 -2.00 -21.39 -24.28
CA ALA A 141 -1.31 -21.62 -25.55
C ALA A 141 -0.40 -22.85 -25.55
N SER A 142 0.01 -23.35 -24.37
CA SER A 142 0.82 -24.57 -24.25
C SER A 142 -0.02 -25.86 -24.22
N VAL A 143 -1.33 -25.74 -24.03
CA VAL A 143 -2.27 -26.86 -23.97
C VAL A 143 -3.07 -27.01 -25.27
N LEU A 144 -3.19 -25.92 -26.05
CA LEU A 144 -3.66 -25.90 -27.44
C LEU A 144 -2.63 -26.52 -28.39
#